data_AF-V5RM83-F1
#
_entry.id   AF-V5RM83-F1
#
_cell.length_a   1.000
_cell.length_b   1.000
_cell.length_c   1.000
_cell.angle_alpha   90.00
_cell.angle_beta   90.00
_cell.angle_gamma   90.00
#
_symmetry.space_group_name_H-M   'P 1'
#
loop_
_entity.id
_entity.type
_entity.pdbx_description
1 polymer ?
#
loop_
_entity_poly.entity_id
_entity_poly.type
_entity_poly.pdbx_seq_one_letter_code
_entity_poly.pdbx_strand_id
1 'polypeptide(L)'
;MSGTRKENRASSRQIKFRVDDSEYERLQQIADTFHMSVPAFAKKRAMGYRMKPSKIDKSGAIEIAKQLRAIGNNVNQLTRRANASAGAIDSEELQAIKKELHAIWQQFS
;
A
#
# COMPACT_ATOMS: atom_id res chain seq x y z
N MET A 1 22.83 22.22 -37.13
CA MET A 1 21.76 21.21 -37.07
C MET A 1 21.34 21.05 -35.62
N SER A 2 20.23 21.66 -35.20
CA SER A 2 19.71 21.50 -33.83
C SER A 2 19.01 20.15 -33.72
N GLY A 3 19.62 19.21 -32.99
CA GLY A 3 19.00 17.93 -32.68
C GLY A 3 17.78 18.12 -31.80
N THR A 4 16.59 17.93 -32.35
CA THR A 4 15.35 17.87 -31.57
C THR A 4 15.44 16.67 -30.64
N ARG A 5 15.59 16.95 -29.33
CA ARG A 5 15.60 15.93 -28.27
C ARG A 5 14.26 15.20 -28.34
N LYS A 6 14.25 13.97 -28.86
CA LYS A 6 13.03 13.14 -28.91
C LYS A 6 12.60 12.86 -27.48
N GLU A 7 11.51 13.48 -27.05
CA GLU A 7 11.02 13.29 -25.69
C GLU A 7 10.63 11.82 -25.48
N ASN A 8 11.16 11.23 -24.40
CA ASN A 8 10.85 9.86 -24.03
C ASN A 8 9.47 9.83 -23.35
N ARG A 9 8.41 9.61 -24.15
CA ARG A 9 7.01 9.59 -23.68
C ARG A 9 6.43 8.19 -23.85
N ALA A 10 5.75 7.69 -22.82
CA ALA A 10 5.05 6.40 -22.86
C ALA A 10 3.75 6.43 -23.72
N SER A 11 3.24 7.61 -24.07
CA SER A 11 2.04 7.77 -24.91
C SER A 11 2.21 8.94 -25.88
N SER A 12 1.73 8.78 -27.11
CA SER A 12 1.98 9.71 -28.22
C SER A 12 1.07 10.94 -28.23
N ARG A 13 -0.14 10.85 -27.67
CA ARG A 13 -1.13 11.95 -27.65
C ARG A 13 -1.28 12.53 -26.24
N GLN A 14 -1.28 13.86 -26.16
CA GLN A 14 -1.54 14.62 -24.92
C GLN A 14 -2.86 15.38 -25.06
N ILE A 15 -3.70 15.31 -24.03
CA ILE A 15 -4.93 16.10 -23.90
C ILE A 15 -4.69 17.08 -22.76
N LYS A 16 -4.83 18.39 -23.04
CA LYS A 16 -4.75 19.45 -22.03
C LYS A 16 -6.16 19.95 -21.76
N PHE A 17 -6.59 19.94 -20.50
CA PHE A 17 -7.81 20.58 -20.07
C PHE A 17 -7.46 21.66 -19.05
N ARG A 18 -8.21 22.77 -19.09
CA ARG A 18 -8.04 23.88 -18.14
C ARG A 18 -8.88 23.59 -16.90
N VAL A 19 -8.33 23.95 -15.76
CA VAL A 19 -8.99 23.90 -14.46
C VAL A 19 -8.73 25.22 -13.76
N ASP A 20 -9.69 25.67 -12.96
CA ASP A 20 -9.44 26.70 -11.97
C ASP A 20 -8.76 26.11 -10.72
N ASP A 21 -8.36 26.97 -9.78
CA ASP A 21 -7.64 26.55 -8.57
C ASP A 21 -8.51 25.64 -7.69
N SER A 22 -9.81 25.91 -7.59
CA SER A 22 -10.74 25.12 -6.77
C SER A 22 -10.99 23.72 -7.34
N GLU A 23 -11.05 23.61 -8.67
CA GLU A 23 -11.13 22.36 -9.39
C GLU A 23 -9.84 21.55 -9.25
N TYR A 24 -8.69 22.23 -9.31
CA TYR A 24 -7.39 21.59 -9.12
C TYR A 24 -7.23 21.03 -7.71
N GLU A 25 -7.58 21.80 -6.67
CA GLU A 25 -7.55 21.33 -5.28
C GLU A 25 -8.41 20.08 -5.07
N ARG A 26 -9.64 20.09 -5.62
CA ARG A 26 -10.52 18.92 -5.56
C ARG A 26 -9.90 17.71 -6.26
N LEU A 27 -9.31 17.90 -7.44
CA LEU A 27 -8.61 16.82 -8.16
C LEU A 27 -7.42 16.29 -7.37
N GLN A 28 -6.66 17.17 -6.71
CA GLN A 28 -5.52 16.82 -5.88
C GLN A 28 -5.93 15.96 -4.69
N GLN A 29 -6.93 16.40 -3.91
CA GLN A 29 -7.46 15.65 -2.77
C GLN A 29 -7.93 14.23 -3.15
N ILE A 30 -8.64 14.11 -4.27
CA ILE A 30 -9.11 12.80 -4.75
C ILE A 30 -7.92 11.96 -5.22
N ALA A 31 -7.00 12.53 -6.00
CA ALA A 31 -5.82 11.82 -6.49
C ALA A 31 -4.94 11.29 -5.33
N ASP A 32 -4.81 12.06 -4.25
CA ASP A 32 -4.09 11.69 -3.04
C ASP A 32 -4.72 10.49 -2.33
N THR A 33 -6.06 10.45 -2.27
CA THR A 33 -6.84 9.31 -1.76
C THR A 33 -6.54 8.01 -2.54
N PHE A 34 -6.22 8.14 -3.84
CA PHE A 34 -5.85 7.01 -4.70
C PHE A 34 -4.34 6.84 -4.87
N HIS A 35 -3.52 7.60 -4.14
CA HIS A 35 -2.05 7.56 -4.18
C HIS A 35 -1.46 7.68 -5.59
N MET A 36 -2.06 8.51 -6.44
CA MET A 36 -1.60 8.74 -7.81
C MET A 36 -1.55 10.24 -8.11
N SER A 37 -0.83 10.63 -9.18
CA SER A 37 -0.78 12.02 -9.58
C SER A 37 -2.12 12.47 -10.20
N VAL A 38 -2.43 13.77 -10.10
CA VAL A 38 -3.63 14.38 -10.72
C VAL A 38 -3.80 13.99 -12.21
N PRO A 39 -2.76 14.00 -13.06
CA PRO A 39 -2.90 13.57 -14.46
C PRO A 39 -3.22 12.08 -14.61
N ALA A 40 -2.65 11.22 -13.75
CA ALA A 40 -2.92 9.79 -13.77
C ALA A 40 -4.36 9.49 -13.31
N PHE A 41 -4.84 10.20 -12.29
CA PHE A 41 -6.21 10.15 -11.82
C PHE A 41 -7.19 10.60 -12.91
N ALA A 42 -6.97 11.77 -13.50
CA ALA A 42 -7.82 12.30 -14.57
C ALA A 42 -7.89 11.34 -15.77
N LYS A 43 -6.75 10.78 -16.20
CA LYS A 43 -6.70 9.78 -17.27
C LYS A 43 -7.52 8.53 -16.93
N LYS A 44 -7.36 7.96 -15.74
CA LYS A 44 -8.11 6.77 -15.31
C LYS A 44 -9.61 7.05 -15.19
N ARG A 45 -9.99 8.23 -14.69
CA ARG A 45 -11.39 8.64 -14.54
C ARG A 45 -12.05 8.82 -15.91
N ALA A 46 -11.37 9.49 -16.84
CA ALA A 46 -11.84 9.67 -18.21
C ALA A 46 -11.99 8.35 -18.98
N MET A 47 -11.17 7.34 -18.66
CA MET A 47 -11.30 5.98 -19.21
C MET A 47 -12.44 5.15 -18.56
N GLY A 48 -13.25 5.74 -17.67
CA GLY A 48 -14.38 5.05 -17.04
C GLY A 48 -13.99 4.08 -15.92
N TYR A 49 -12.76 4.14 -15.41
CA TYR A 49 -12.31 3.23 -14.36
C TYR A 49 -13.07 3.47 -13.04
N ARG A 50 -13.73 2.45 -12.51
CA ARG A 50 -14.38 2.50 -11.19
C ARG A 50 -13.30 2.40 -10.11
N MET A 51 -12.78 3.54 -9.69
CA MET A 51 -11.75 3.60 -8.65
C MET A 51 -12.39 3.36 -7.28
N LYS A 52 -12.01 2.26 -6.62
CA LYS A 52 -12.34 1.99 -5.21
C LYS A 52 -11.18 2.50 -4.36
N PRO A 53 -11.41 3.39 -3.38
CA PRO A 53 -10.34 3.86 -2.52
C PRO A 53 -9.71 2.66 -1.80
N SER A 54 -8.39 2.69 -1.60
CA SER A 54 -7.74 1.69 -0.76
C SER A 54 -8.38 1.76 0.63
N LYS A 55 -8.76 0.61 1.20
CA LYS A 55 -9.29 0.57 2.57
C LYS A 55 -8.26 1.04 3.61
N ILE A 56 -6.98 1.08 3.24
CA ILE A 56 -5.86 1.35 4.12
C ILE A 56 -4.99 2.40 3.46
N ASP A 57 -4.75 3.49 4.19
CA ASP A 57 -3.79 4.51 3.80
C ASP A 57 -2.34 3.97 3.89
N LYS A 58 -1.40 4.58 3.17
CA LYS A 58 0.03 4.19 3.19
C LYS A 58 0.59 4.10 4.60
N SER A 59 0.23 5.03 5.48
CA SER A 59 0.68 5.05 6.87
C SER A 59 0.26 3.77 7.61
N GLY A 60 -1.02 3.41 7.54
CA GLY A 60 -1.56 2.18 8.10
C GLY A 60 -0.92 0.92 7.50
N ALA A 61 -0.71 0.90 6.18
CA ALA A 61 -0.07 -0.24 5.51
C ALA A 61 1.38 -0.47 6.00
N ILE A 62 2.13 0.61 6.27
CA ILE A 62 3.48 0.53 6.82
C ILE A 62 3.45 0.01 8.27
N GLU A 63 2.51 0.48 9.08
CA GLU A 63 2.37 0.03 10.47
C GLU A 63 2.01 -1.46 10.55
N ILE A 64 1.06 -1.91 9.73
CA ILE A 64 0.69 -3.31 9.58
C ILE A 64 1.92 -4.14 9.18
N ALA A 65 2.70 -3.69 8.20
CA ALA A 65 3.89 -4.40 7.76
C ALA A 65 4.92 -4.53 8.91
N LYS A 66 5.04 -3.51 9.76
CA LYS A 66 5.89 -3.53 10.96
C LYS A 66 5.41 -4.55 11.98
N GLN A 67 4.11 -4.59 12.27
CA GLN A 67 3.51 -5.54 13.20
C GLN A 67 3.66 -6.99 12.70
N LEU A 68 3.38 -7.25 11.41
CA LEU A 68 3.57 -8.57 10.79
C LEU A 68 5.04 -9.02 10.85
N ARG A 69 6.00 -8.11 10.64
CA ARG A 69 7.43 -8.42 10.80
C ARG A 69 7.77 -8.82 12.23
N ALA A 70 7.21 -8.16 13.24
CA ALA A 70 7.43 -8.51 14.63
C ALA A 70 6.89 -9.91 14.96
N ILE A 71 5.67 -10.23 14.52
CA ILE A 71 5.08 -11.57 14.65
C ILE A 71 5.96 -12.63 13.97
N GLY A 72 6.42 -12.36 12.74
CA GLY A 72 7.31 -13.27 12.03
C GLY A 72 8.64 -13.52 12.77
N ASN A 73 9.20 -12.49 13.41
CA ASN A 73 10.38 -12.65 14.24
C ASN A 73 10.11 -13.50 15.48
N ASN A 74 8.96 -13.32 16.13
CA ASN A 74 8.56 -14.12 17.30
C ASN A 74 8.38 -15.59 16.92
N VAL A 75 7.70 -15.87 15.80
CA VAL A 75 7.58 -17.23 15.23
C VAL A 75 8.96 -17.83 14.96
N ASN A 76 9.87 -17.07 14.35
CA ASN A 76 11.21 -17.58 14.04
C ASN A 76 12.01 -17.91 15.32
N GLN A 77 11.86 -17.10 16.37
CA GLN A 77 12.47 -17.37 17.68
C GLN A 77 11.90 -18.65 18.31
N LEU A 78 10.57 -18.83 18.26
CA LEU A 78 9.91 -20.03 18.73
C LEU A 78 10.41 -21.28 17.98
N THR A 79 10.52 -21.22 16.66
CA THR A 79 11.05 -22.31 15.83
C THR A 79 12.50 -22.65 16.19
N ARG A 80 13.37 -21.65 16.36
CA ARG A 80 14.76 -21.88 16.75
C ARG A 80 14.86 -22.54 18.12
N ARG A 81 14.07 -22.08 19.09
CA ARG A 81 14.01 -22.67 20.43
C ARG A 81 13.49 -24.11 20.38
N ALA A 82 12.41 -24.36 19.66
CA ALA A 82 11.85 -25.70 19.49
C ALA A 82 12.86 -26.66 18.85
N ASN A 83 13.61 -26.21 17.84
CA ASN A 83 14.67 -27.00 17.24
C ASN A 83 15.82 -27.27 18.21
N ALA A 84 16.16 -26.31 19.09
CA ALA A 84 17.19 -26.49 20.11
C ALA A 84 16.75 -27.39 21.29
N SER A 85 15.45 -27.44 21.58
CA SER A 85 14.85 -28.22 22.68
C SER A 85 14.33 -29.61 22.26
N ALA A 86 14.76 -30.13 21.09
CA ALA A 86 14.31 -31.39 20.52
C ALA A 86 12.78 -31.50 20.31
N GLY A 87 12.13 -30.37 19.99
CA GLY A 87 10.71 -30.32 19.63
C GLY A 87 9.77 -29.81 20.73
N ALA A 88 10.29 -29.37 21.88
CA ALA A 88 9.45 -28.75 22.91
C ALA A 88 9.04 -27.33 22.48
N ILE A 89 7.80 -27.20 22.03
CA ILE A 89 7.15 -25.92 21.69
C ILE A 89 6.36 -25.45 22.91
N ASP A 90 6.58 -24.20 23.31
CA ASP A 90 5.76 -23.55 24.33
C ASP A 90 4.37 -23.24 23.76
N SER A 91 3.35 -23.93 24.30
CA SER A 91 1.96 -23.79 23.87
C SER A 91 1.39 -22.41 24.20
N GLU A 92 1.82 -21.79 25.31
CA GLU A 92 1.32 -20.47 25.71
C GLU A 92 1.82 -19.37 24.77
N GLU A 93 3.10 -19.41 24.41
CA GLU A 93 3.70 -18.46 23.49
C GLU A 93 3.13 -18.60 22.07
N LEU A 94 2.86 -19.83 21.62
CA LEU A 94 2.19 -20.08 20.35
C LEU A 94 0.76 -19.50 20.34
N GLN A 95 0.02 -19.61 21.45
CA GLN A 95 -1.30 -19.01 21.58
C GLN A 95 -1.24 -17.47 21.62
N ALA A 96 -0.24 -16.89 22.27
CA ALA A 96 -0.01 -15.44 22.28
C ALA A 96 0.23 -14.90 20.86
N ILE A 97 1.12 -15.53 20.09
CA ILE A 97 1.41 -15.16 18.70
C ILE A 97 0.13 -15.25 17.83
N LYS A 98 -0.67 -16.30 17.99
CA LYS A 98 -1.94 -16.45 17.27
C LYS A 98 -2.93 -15.34 17.63
N LYS A 99 -3.01 -14.94 18.91
CA LYS A 99 -3.87 -13.86 19.38
C LYS A 99 -3.45 -12.51 18.80
N GLU A 100 -2.15 -12.21 18.76
CA GLU A 100 -1.62 -11.00 18.11
C GLU A 100 -1.96 -10.95 16.62
N LEU A 101 -1.75 -12.07 15.91
CA LEU A 101 -2.11 -12.15 14.49
C LEU A 101 -3.61 -11.95 14.27
N HIS A 102 -4.45 -12.53 15.12
CA HIS A 102 -5.90 -12.35 15.06
C HIS A 102 -6.31 -10.89 15.33
N ALA A 103 -5.65 -10.22 16.27
CA ALA A 103 -5.89 -8.80 16.55
C ALA A 103 -5.59 -7.91 15.35
N ILE A 104 -4.50 -8.19 14.61
CA ILE A 104 -4.21 -7.52 13.34
C ILE A 104 -5.34 -7.79 12.35
N TRP A 105 -5.79 -9.04 12.21
CA TRP A 105 -6.83 -9.42 11.25
C TRP A 105 -8.18 -8.71 11.48
N GLN A 106 -8.54 -8.47 12.74
CA GLN A 106 -9.76 -7.71 13.10
C GLN A 106 -9.72 -6.25 12.63
N GLN A 107 -8.55 -5.67 12.36
CA GLN A 107 -8.44 -4.31 11.82
C GLN A 107 -8.89 -4.20 10.35
N PHE A 108 -9.08 -5.33 9.66
CA PHE A 108 -9.45 -5.39 8.24
C PHE A 108 -10.88 -5.89 7.99
N SER A 109 -11.58 -6.35 9.04
CA SER A 109 -12.93 -6.93 8.97
C SER A 109 -13.99 -5.84 8.92
#